data_AF-A0A8C9CBK3-F1
#
_entry.id   AF-A0A8C9CBK3-F1
#
_cell.length_a   1.000
_cell.length_b   1.000
_cell.length_c   1.000
_cell.angle_alpha   90.00
_cell.angle_beta   90.00
_cell.angle_gamma   90.00
#
_symmetry.space_group_name_H-M   'P 1'
#
loop_
_entity.id
_entity.type
_entity.pdbx_description
1 polymer ?
#
loop_
_entity_poly.entity_id
_entity_poly.type
_entity_poly.pdbx_seq_one_letter_code
_entity_poly.pdbx_strand_id
1 'polypeptide(L)'
;MHSTQDQALHLKGEPNPSAAATSALAPRTMPRRSVATQLYISSFTALRNGSDLEKAIATAAMIFRNFSDPDGKLGNATAKNLLQTQFRNFTEKRKGSRKQWKRRLGR
;
A
#
# COMPACT_ATOMS: atom_id res chain seq x y z
N MET A 1 -19.90 -35.96 67.12
CA MET A 1 -19.75 -34.75 67.96
C MET A 1 -18.26 -34.39 67.99
N HIS A 2 -17.89 -33.31 67.30
CA HIS A 2 -16.63 -32.50 67.36
C HIS A 2 -15.28 -33.19 67.04
N SER A 3 -14.22 -32.55 66.55
CA SER A 3 -13.92 -31.32 65.79
C SER A 3 -12.38 -31.33 65.63
N THR A 4 -11.87 -30.73 64.54
CA THR A 4 -10.69 -29.83 64.48
C THR A 4 -9.69 -30.15 63.34
N GLN A 5 -9.82 -29.34 62.28
CA GLN A 5 -8.80 -28.57 61.55
C GLN A 5 -7.35 -29.09 61.46
N ASP A 6 -6.82 -29.19 60.23
CA ASP A 6 -5.63 -28.41 59.86
C ASP A 6 -5.53 -28.18 58.34
N GLN A 7 -5.01 -27.01 57.97
CA GLN A 7 -4.85 -26.52 56.60
C GLN A 7 -3.41 -26.75 56.17
N ALA A 8 -3.16 -27.30 54.98
CA ALA A 8 -1.88 -27.11 54.30
C ALA A 8 -2.07 -27.12 52.78
N LEU A 9 -1.74 -25.97 52.20
CA LEU A 9 -1.76 -25.66 50.78
C LEU A 9 -0.72 -26.50 50.02
N HIS A 10 -1.11 -27.20 48.96
CA HIS A 10 -0.19 -27.40 47.83
C HIS A 10 -0.94 -27.61 46.50
N LEU A 11 -0.99 -26.54 45.72
CA LEU A 11 -1.32 -26.53 44.30
C LEU A 11 -0.28 -27.36 43.53
N LYS A 12 -0.70 -28.45 42.89
CA LYS A 12 -0.06 -28.89 41.65
C LYS A 12 -1.03 -29.73 40.83
N GLY A 13 -1.77 -29.06 39.94
CA GLY A 13 -2.47 -29.73 38.85
C GLY A 13 -1.46 -30.30 37.87
N GLU A 14 -1.47 -31.62 37.74
CA GLU A 14 -0.79 -32.38 36.68
C GLU A 14 -1.29 -31.93 35.29
N PRO A 15 -0.41 -31.58 34.34
CA PRO A 15 -0.81 -31.37 32.96
C PRO A 15 -0.89 -32.72 32.24
N ASN A 16 -2.11 -33.14 31.94
CA ASN A 16 -2.42 -34.29 31.10
C ASN A 16 -1.85 -34.09 29.67
N PRO A 17 -1.06 -35.01 29.09
CA PRO A 17 -0.52 -34.86 27.74
C PRO A 17 -1.50 -35.45 26.72
N SER A 18 -2.60 -34.75 26.45
CA SER A 18 -3.48 -35.12 25.33
C SER A 18 -4.28 -33.93 24.84
N ALA A 19 -3.65 -33.07 24.05
CA ALA A 19 -4.33 -32.28 23.05
C ALA A 19 -3.31 -31.92 21.97
N ALA A 20 -3.51 -32.45 20.77
CA ALA A 20 -2.78 -32.06 19.58
C ALA A 20 -2.73 -30.53 19.47
N ALA A 21 -1.54 -29.96 19.36
CA ALA A 21 -1.33 -28.55 19.09
C ALA A 21 -1.85 -28.23 17.68
N THR A 22 -3.17 -28.03 17.58
CA THR A 22 -3.77 -27.39 16.42
C THR A 22 -3.35 -25.93 16.52
N SER A 23 -2.30 -25.54 15.79
CA SER A 23 -1.98 -24.14 15.55
C SER A 23 -3.22 -23.46 14.98
N ALA A 24 -3.94 -22.77 15.86
CA ALA A 24 -5.02 -21.89 15.48
C ALA A 24 -4.42 -20.84 14.54
N LEU A 25 -4.65 -21.02 13.25
CA LEU A 25 -4.36 -20.05 12.21
C LEU A 25 -5.21 -18.82 12.54
N ALA A 26 -4.60 -17.84 13.21
CA ALA A 26 -5.25 -16.57 13.50
C ALA A 26 -5.84 -16.04 12.18
N PRO A 27 -7.13 -15.67 12.13
CA PRO A 27 -7.72 -15.12 10.92
C PRO A 27 -6.89 -13.89 10.54
N ARG A 28 -6.20 -13.95 9.40
CA ARG A 28 -5.64 -12.75 8.76
C ARG A 28 -6.85 -11.88 8.42
N THR A 29 -7.22 -10.99 9.33
CA THR A 29 -8.27 -10.00 9.15
C THR A 29 -7.84 -9.10 8.01
N MET A 30 -8.28 -9.43 6.79
CA MET A 30 -8.13 -8.51 5.68
C MET A 30 -8.83 -7.21 6.06
N PRO A 31 -8.23 -6.04 5.80
CA PRO A 31 -8.88 -4.77 6.03
C PRO A 31 -10.27 -4.83 5.42
N ARG A 32 -11.30 -4.51 6.22
CA ARG A 32 -12.68 -4.48 5.74
C ARG A 32 -12.70 -3.62 4.47
N ARG A 33 -13.26 -4.13 3.36
CA ARG A 33 -13.28 -3.44 2.06
C ARG A 33 -13.71 -1.97 2.17
N SER A 34 -14.62 -1.67 3.09
CA SER A 34 -15.05 -0.30 3.40
C SER A 34 -13.92 0.61 3.89
N VAL A 35 -13.02 0.12 4.75
CA VAL A 35 -11.87 0.89 5.26
C VAL A 35 -10.88 1.18 4.14
N ALA A 36 -10.57 0.19 3.29
CA ALA A 36 -9.66 0.38 2.16
C ALA A 36 -10.19 1.42 1.15
N THR A 37 -11.50 1.38 0.85
CA THR A 37 -12.14 2.37 -0.03
C THR A 37 -12.12 3.78 0.56
N GLN A 38 -12.38 3.92 1.87
CA GLN A 38 -12.33 5.21 2.56
C GLN A 38 -10.92 5.80 2.54
N LEU A 39 -9.88 4.99 2.82
CA LEU A 39 -8.49 5.45 2.72
C LEU A 39 -8.15 5.91 1.30
N TYR A 40 -8.56 5.19 0.27
CA TYR A 40 -8.31 5.58 -1.12
C TYR A 40 -8.96 6.92 -1.45
N ILE A 41 -10.22 7.13 -1.06
CA ILE A 41 -10.96 8.38 -1.29
C ILE A 41 -10.30 9.55 -0.54
N SER A 42 -9.90 9.34 0.72
CA SER A 42 -9.21 10.36 1.51
C SER A 42 -7.85 10.73 0.91
N SER A 43 -7.04 9.75 0.51
CA SER A 43 -5.75 10.00 -0.15
C SER A 43 -5.91 10.71 -1.50
N PHE A 44 -6.90 10.33 -2.30
CA PHE A 44 -7.20 11.00 -3.56
C PHE A 44 -7.65 12.45 -3.34
N THR A 45 -8.49 12.69 -2.34
CA THR A 45 -8.97 14.04 -1.99
C THR A 45 -7.82 14.92 -1.50
N ALA A 46 -6.96 14.38 -0.63
CA ALA A 46 -5.75 15.05 -0.18
C ALA A 46 -4.83 15.39 -1.37
N LEU A 47 -4.63 14.45 -2.30
CA LEU A 47 -3.81 14.68 -3.49
C LEU A 47 -4.42 15.72 -4.43
N ARG A 48 -5.75 15.76 -4.56
CA ARG A 48 -6.46 16.76 -5.37
C ARG A 48 -6.21 18.18 -4.87
N ASN A 49 -6.19 18.34 -3.55
CA ASN A 49 -5.96 19.62 -2.86
C ASN A 49 -4.46 19.93 -2.65
N GLY A 50 -3.57 18.97 -2.90
CA GLY A 50 -2.12 19.14 -2.80
C GLY A 50 -1.53 20.06 -3.88
N SER A 51 -0.32 20.51 -3.61
CA SER A 51 0.54 21.28 -4.51
C SER A 51 0.90 20.50 -5.78
N ASP A 52 1.37 21.21 -6.80
CA ASP A 52 1.83 20.60 -8.05
C ASP A 52 3.00 19.63 -7.83
N LEU A 53 3.86 19.91 -6.84
CA LEU A 53 4.97 19.02 -6.48
C LEU A 53 4.45 17.72 -5.85
N GLU A 54 3.52 17.81 -4.90
CA GLU A 54 2.91 16.61 -4.28
C GLU A 54 2.19 15.77 -5.32
N LYS A 55 1.45 16.41 -6.23
CA LYS A 55 0.80 15.75 -7.38
C LYS A 55 1.82 15.06 -8.28
N ALA A 56 2.94 15.70 -8.58
CA ALA A 56 4.00 15.12 -9.40
C ALA A 56 4.65 13.91 -8.72
N ILE A 57 4.96 14.00 -7.43
CA ILE A 57 5.57 12.91 -6.66
C ILE A 57 4.61 11.72 -6.55
N ALA A 58 3.34 11.95 -6.22
CA ALA A 58 2.36 10.87 -6.13
C ALA A 58 2.14 10.18 -7.48
N THR A 59 2.11 10.96 -8.57
CA THR A 59 2.02 10.41 -9.93
C THR A 59 3.24 9.54 -10.25
N ALA A 60 4.45 10.01 -9.92
CA ALA A 60 5.68 9.24 -10.12
C ALA A 60 5.68 7.94 -9.30
N ALA A 61 5.27 7.99 -8.03
CA ALA A 61 5.17 6.82 -7.16
C ALA A 61 4.13 5.80 -7.65
N MET A 62 2.97 6.28 -8.12
CA MET A 62 1.93 5.42 -8.68
C MET A 62 2.38 4.74 -9.97
N ILE A 63 3.01 5.49 -10.88
CA ILE A 63 3.58 4.92 -12.11
C ILE A 63 4.65 3.90 -11.74
N PHE A 64 5.57 4.23 -10.83
CA PHE A 64 6.59 3.28 -10.37
C PHE A 64 5.94 1.98 -9.87
N ARG A 65 4.97 2.07 -8.96
CA ARG A 65 4.28 0.90 -8.40
C ARG A 65 3.57 0.04 -9.46
N ASN A 66 3.01 0.65 -10.50
CA ASN A 66 2.31 -0.07 -11.56
C ASN A 66 3.25 -0.83 -12.51
N PHE A 67 4.50 -0.39 -12.62
CA PHE A 67 5.51 -1.02 -13.48
C PHE A 67 6.51 -1.87 -12.70
N SER A 68 6.52 -1.77 -11.38
CA SER A 68 7.33 -2.63 -10.52
C SER A 68 6.86 -4.08 -10.54
N ASP A 69 7.81 -4.99 -10.42
CA ASP A 69 7.58 -6.41 -10.24
C ASP A 69 6.95 -6.70 -8.86
N PRO A 70 6.44 -7.92 -8.61
CA PRO A 70 5.84 -8.29 -7.32
C PRO A 70 6.79 -8.14 -6.12
N ASP A 71 8.09 -8.12 -6.35
CA ASP A 71 9.12 -7.87 -5.33
C ASP A 71 9.32 -6.36 -5.02
N GLY A 72 8.56 -5.49 -5.69
CA GLY A 72 8.58 -4.04 -5.54
C GLY A 72 9.68 -3.34 -6.35
N LYS A 73 10.52 -4.07 -7.08
CA LYS A 73 11.63 -3.50 -7.85
C LYS A 73 11.19 -3.17 -9.26
N LEU A 74 11.90 -2.22 -9.87
CA LEU A 74 11.74 -1.89 -11.27
C LEU A 74 12.99 -2.33 -12.01
N GLY A 75 12.85 -3.33 -12.89
CA GLY A 75 13.95 -3.82 -13.72
C GLY A 75 14.57 -2.70 -14.57
N ASN A 76 15.89 -2.74 -14.77
CA ASN A 76 16.63 -1.67 -15.45
C ASN A 76 16.09 -1.41 -16.88
N ALA A 77 15.81 -2.46 -17.64
CA ALA A 77 15.23 -2.33 -18.98
C ALA A 77 13.85 -1.65 -18.95
N THR A 78 12.99 -2.04 -18.01
CA THR A 78 11.66 -1.45 -17.79
C THR A 78 11.78 0.01 -17.37
N ALA A 79 12.69 0.33 -16.44
CA ALA A 79 12.95 1.69 -15.98
C ALA A 79 13.41 2.61 -17.13
N LYS A 80 14.35 2.14 -17.96
CA LYS A 80 14.83 2.88 -19.13
C LYS A 80 13.70 3.17 -20.12
N ASN A 81 12.91 2.15 -20.47
CA ASN A 81 11.79 2.30 -21.39
C ASN A 81 10.72 3.26 -20.83
N LEU A 82 10.42 3.14 -19.54
CA LEU A 82 9.46 3.99 -18.85
C LEU A 82 9.90 5.45 -18.87
N LEU A 83 11.15 5.75 -18.48
CA LEU A 83 11.69 7.11 -18.51
C LEU A 83 11.66 7.68 -19.92
N GLN A 84 12.16 6.92 -20.91
CA GLN A 84 12.16 7.35 -22.30
C GLN A 84 10.74 7.68 -22.80
N THR A 85 9.77 6.84 -22.49
CA THR A 85 8.36 7.04 -22.87
C THR A 85 7.77 8.27 -22.18
N GLN A 86 7.96 8.43 -20.88
CA GLN A 86 7.42 9.59 -20.13
C GLN A 86 8.06 10.91 -20.59
N PHE A 87 9.39 10.94 -20.80
CA PHE A 87 10.08 12.12 -21.34
C PHE A 87 9.65 12.44 -22.77
N ARG A 88 9.50 11.43 -23.63
CA ARG A 88 9.00 11.62 -25.00
C ARG A 88 7.60 12.22 -24.98
N ASN A 89 6.68 11.66 -24.20
CA ASN A 89 5.32 12.17 -24.06
C ASN A 89 5.30 13.62 -23.54
N PHE A 90 6.18 13.96 -22.61
CA PHE A 90 6.32 15.32 -22.10
C PHE A 90 6.79 16.30 -23.20
N THR A 91 7.81 15.94 -23.97
CA THR A 91 8.36 16.81 -25.02
C THR A 91 7.43 16.95 -26.23
N GLU A 92 6.74 15.88 -26.63
CA GLU A 92 5.76 15.92 -27.73
C GLU A 92 4.53 16.76 -27.37
N LYS A 93 4.02 16.68 -26.12
CA LYS A 93 2.94 17.56 -25.65
C LYS A 93 3.29 19.04 -25.76
N ARG A 94 4.54 19.45 -25.50
CA ARG A 94 5.02 20.83 -25.72
C ARG A 94 5.14 21.20 -27.20
N LYS A 95 5.49 20.26 -28.08
CA LYS A 95 5.60 20.51 -29.53
C LYS A 95 4.22 20.69 -30.18
N GLY A 96 3.24 19.86 -29.79
CA GLY A 96 1.86 19.96 -30.27
C GLY A 96 1.21 21.29 -29.90
N SER A 97 1.36 21.73 -28.64
CA SER A 97 0.87 23.05 -28.21
C SER A 97 1.60 24.16 -28.96
N ARG A 98 2.93 24.14 -29.07
CA ARG A 98 3.70 25.17 -29.78
C ARG A 98 3.29 25.32 -31.26
N LYS A 99 3.02 24.22 -31.95
CA LYS A 99 2.49 24.25 -33.34
C LYS A 99 1.08 24.84 -33.41
N GLN A 100 0.23 24.56 -32.42
CA GLN A 100 -1.11 25.14 -32.31
C GLN A 100 -1.07 26.64 -32.01
N TRP A 101 -0.19 27.10 -31.10
CA TRP A 101 0.01 28.52 -30.79
C TRP A 101 0.54 29.31 -31.99
N LYS A 102 1.47 28.75 -32.78
CA LYS A 102 1.95 29.38 -34.02
C LYS A 102 0.85 29.58 -35.06
N ARG A 103 0.06 28.52 -35.32
CA ARG A 103 -1.09 28.60 -36.25
C ARG A 103 -2.14 29.61 -35.81
N ARG A 104 -2.34 29.80 -34.51
CA ARG A 104 -3.32 30.74 -33.95
C ARG A 104 -2.84 32.20 -33.96
N LEU A 105 -1.53 32.43 -34.07
CA LEU A 105 -0.89 33.75 -34.12
C LEU A 105 -0.49 34.18 -35.54
N GLY A 106 -0.88 33.43 -36.58
CA GLY A 106 -0.64 33.82 -37.97
C GLY A 106 0.83 34.04 -38.35
N ARG A 107 1.76 33.25 -37.75
CA ARG A 107 3.19 33.25 -38.07
C ARG A 107 3.68 31.88 -38.51
#